data_AF-A0A7C9GRR8-F1
#
_entry.id   AF-A0A7C9GRR8-F1
#
_cell.length_a   1.000
_cell.length_b   1.000
_cell.length_c   1.000
_cell.angle_alpha   90.00
_cell.angle_beta   90.00
_cell.angle_gamma   90.00
#
_symmetry.space_group_name_H-M   'P 1'
#
loop_
_entity.id
_entity.type
_entity.pdbx_description
1 polymer ?
#
loop_
_entity_poly.entity_id
_entity_poly.type
_entity_poly.pdbx_seq_one_letter_code
_entity_poly.pdbx_strand_id
1 'polypeptide(L)'
;MPSFAAPDLAGIDPRFALALHIGIAALVLAIALGLAAWLREPRRDGLGVYESGAPPGPARLAPVTASYVLIAVCFMIFDVEAALLFAWAGAAREVGRPGLVAATVFVVLLLAALAYLWADGALDTGPDRHKKRRTP
;
A
#
# COMPACT_ATOMS: atom_id res chain seq x y z
N MET A 1 -10.47 41.64 -5.11
CA MET A 1 -10.03 40.35 -4.52
C MET A 1 -8.54 40.26 -4.77
N PRO A 2 -7.68 40.11 -3.74
CA PRO A 2 -6.24 40.08 -3.94
C PRO A 2 -5.87 38.86 -4.78
N SER A 3 -5.26 39.11 -5.95
CA SER A 3 -4.65 38.07 -6.77
C SER A 3 -3.55 37.42 -5.94
N PHE A 4 -3.67 36.11 -5.69
CA PHE A 4 -2.58 35.33 -5.14
C PHE A 4 -1.47 35.34 -6.19
N ALA A 5 -0.52 36.27 -6.09
CA ALA A 5 0.68 36.28 -6.90
C ALA A 5 1.40 34.97 -6.59
N ALA A 6 1.34 34.01 -7.53
CA ALA A 6 2.28 32.90 -7.48
C ALA A 6 3.67 33.54 -7.34
N PRO A 7 4.48 33.14 -6.35
CA PRO A 7 5.84 33.67 -6.23
C PRO A 7 6.49 33.56 -7.61
N ASP A 8 7.14 34.63 -8.04
CA ASP A 8 7.84 34.70 -9.33
C ASP A 8 9.01 33.71 -9.31
N LEU A 9 8.69 32.44 -9.58
CA LEU A 9 9.63 31.35 -9.73
C LEU A 9 10.29 31.37 -11.11
N ALA A 10 9.93 32.32 -11.98
CA ALA A 10 10.46 32.44 -13.35
C ALA A 10 11.93 32.90 -13.39
N GLY A 11 12.48 33.37 -12.26
CA GLY A 11 13.90 33.70 -12.13
C GLY A 11 14.83 32.52 -11.84
N ILE A 12 14.28 31.33 -11.54
CA ILE A 12 15.07 30.12 -11.29
C ILE A 12 14.95 29.21 -12.50
N ASP A 13 16.07 28.93 -13.17
CA ASP A 13 16.11 28.00 -14.29
C ASP A 13 15.48 26.66 -13.89
N PRO A 14 14.47 26.13 -14.61
CA PRO A 14 13.83 24.86 -14.27
C PRO A 14 14.81 23.68 -14.19
N ARG A 15 15.89 23.76 -14.97
CA ARG A 15 17.01 22.79 -14.94
C ARG A 15 17.80 22.86 -13.63
N PHE A 16 17.99 24.07 -13.10
CA PHE A 16 18.64 24.28 -11.81
C PHE A 16 17.77 23.77 -10.66
N ALA A 17 16.46 24.05 -10.69
CA ALA A 17 15.52 23.51 -9.70
C ALA A 17 15.49 21.97 -9.71
N LEU A 18 15.48 21.35 -10.90
CA LEU A 18 15.56 19.89 -11.05
C LEU A 18 16.90 19.34 -10.55
N ALA A 19 18.02 19.98 -10.92
CA ALA A 19 19.35 19.57 -10.48
C ALA A 19 19.52 19.67 -8.96
N LEU A 20 19.00 20.73 -8.35
CA LEU A 20 18.97 20.92 -6.91
C LEU A 20 18.16 19.82 -6.23
N HIS A 21 16.96 19.51 -6.75
CA HIS A 21 16.11 18.47 -6.19
C HIS A 21 16.77 17.08 -6.27
N ILE A 22 17.35 16.73 -7.42
CA ILE A 22 18.09 15.47 -7.60
C ILE A 22 19.29 15.43 -6.64
N GLY A 23 20.03 16.54 -6.50
CA GLY A 23 21.16 16.64 -5.59
C GLY A 23 20.78 16.42 -4.12
N ILE A 24 19.68 17.05 -3.68
CA ILE A 24 19.14 16.86 -2.33
C ILE A 24 18.70 15.41 -2.13
N ALA A 25 17.96 14.84 -3.09
CA ALA A 25 17.50 13.45 -3.01
C ALA A 25 18.68 12.45 -2.92
N ALA A 26 19.72 12.65 -3.74
CA ALA A 26 20.92 11.84 -3.71
C ALA A 26 21.67 11.98 -2.38
N LEU A 27 21.76 13.19 -1.83
CA LEU A 27 22.36 13.44 -0.52
C LEU A 27 21.61 12.72 0.60
N VAL A 28 20.28 12.85 0.62
CA VAL A 28 19.44 12.15 1.62
C VAL A 28 19.62 10.64 1.50
N LEU A 29 19.64 10.09 0.29
CA LEU A 29 19.88 8.67 0.06
C LEU A 29 21.27 8.24 0.54
N ALA A 30 22.31 9.02 0.26
CA ALA A 30 23.67 8.74 0.70
C ALA A 30 23.79 8.75 2.23
N ILE A 31 23.17 9.73 2.90
CA ILE A 31 23.12 9.80 4.36
C ILE A 31 22.36 8.60 4.93
N ALA A 32 21.20 8.25 4.37
CA ALA A 32 20.43 7.10 4.82
C ALA A 32 21.20 5.79 4.69
N LEU A 33 21.88 5.57 3.56
CA LEU A 33 22.72 4.39 3.34
C LEU A 33 23.96 4.39 4.24
N GLY A 34 24.61 5.54 4.44
CA GLY A 34 25.75 5.68 5.34
C GLY A 34 25.38 5.42 6.79
N LEU A 35 24.23 5.95 7.24
CA LEU A 35 23.70 5.69 8.57
C LEU A 35 23.30 4.23 8.73
N ALA A 36 22.64 3.63 7.74
CA ALA A 36 22.29 2.21 7.76
C ALA A 36 23.54 1.31 7.83
N ALA A 37 24.62 1.66 7.12
CA ALA A 37 25.89 0.95 7.19
C ALA A 37 26.58 1.13 8.55
N TRP A 38 26.52 2.32 9.15
CA TRP A 38 27.10 2.61 10.45
C TRP A 38 26.34 1.95 11.61
N LEU A 39 25.01 1.93 11.54
CA LEU A 39 24.14 1.31 12.53
C LEU A 39 24.05 -0.20 12.39
N ARG A 40 24.63 -0.77 11.33
CA ARG A 40 24.65 -2.21 11.11
C ARG A 40 25.56 -2.85 12.15
N GLU A 41 24.97 -3.56 13.10
CA GLU A 41 25.74 -4.36 14.05
C GLU A 41 26.63 -5.37 13.29
N PRO A 42 27.89 -5.55 13.70
CA PRO A 42 28.71 -6.66 13.23
C PRO A 42 27.93 -7.95 13.45
N ARG A 43 27.86 -8.82 12.42
CA ARG A 43 27.16 -10.11 12.49
C ARG A 43 27.49 -10.79 13.81
N ARG A 44 26.53 -10.79 14.74
CA ARG A 44 26.58 -11.64 15.92
C ARG A 44 26.23 -13.03 15.45
N ASP A 45 27.28 -13.78 15.14
CA ASP A 45 27.20 -15.21 14.87
C ASP A 45 26.83 -15.89 16.20
N GLY A 46 25.54 -15.99 16.54
CA GLY A 46 25.15 -16.85 17.65
C GLY A 46 24.02 -16.41 18.56
N LEU A 47 22.93 -15.87 18.01
CA LEU A 47 21.62 -16.15 18.58
C LEU A 47 20.76 -16.62 17.40
N GLY A 48 20.45 -17.91 17.35
CA GLY A 48 19.44 -18.38 16.42
C GLY A 48 18.16 -17.58 16.64
N VAL A 49 17.31 -17.49 15.61
CA VAL A 49 16.02 -16.76 15.59
C VAL A 49 15.05 -17.17 16.73
N TYR A 50 15.45 -18.13 17.57
CA TYR A 50 14.66 -18.77 18.60
C TYR A 50 15.39 -18.72 19.95
N GLU A 51 14.83 -18.00 20.93
CA GLU A 51 15.35 -17.92 22.30
C GLU A 51 14.97 -19.13 23.16
N SER A 52 14.08 -20.01 22.69
CA SER A 52 13.54 -21.11 23.50
C SER A 52 14.50 -22.30 23.68
N GLY A 53 15.75 -22.21 23.21
CA GLY A 53 16.75 -23.28 23.30
C GLY A 53 16.48 -24.53 22.44
N ALA A 54 15.38 -24.56 21.69
CA ALA A 54 15.07 -25.64 20.76
C ALA A 54 15.83 -25.43 19.43
N PRO A 55 16.43 -26.48 18.84
CA PRO A 55 17.02 -26.36 17.51
C PRO A 55 15.93 -25.90 16.53
N PRO A 56 16.22 -24.93 15.63
CA PRO A 56 15.25 -24.48 14.66
C PRO A 56 14.83 -25.68 13.82
N GLY A 57 13.56 -26.06 13.94
CA GLY A 57 12.97 -27.10 13.10
C GLY A 57 13.04 -26.69 11.63
N PRO A 58 12.86 -27.64 10.68
CA PRO A 58 12.78 -27.28 9.27
C PRO A 58 11.73 -26.19 9.11
N ALA A 59 12.11 -25.07 8.47
CA ALA A 59 11.21 -23.95 8.23
C ALA A 59 10.01 -24.46 7.42
N ARG A 60 8.90 -24.74 8.11
CA ARG A 60 7.62 -24.99 7.45
C ARG A 60 7.14 -23.65 6.97
N LEU A 61 7.50 -23.31 5.73
CA LEU A 61 6.77 -22.32 4.97
C LEU A 61 5.35 -22.85 4.85
N ALA A 62 4.45 -22.31 5.67
CA ALA A 62 3.03 -22.59 5.51
C ALA A 62 2.63 -22.07 4.12
N PRO A 63 1.91 -22.85 3.31
CA PRO A 63 1.39 -22.35 2.06
C PRO A 63 0.50 -21.14 2.36
N VAL A 64 0.74 -20.04 1.64
CA VAL A 64 -0.11 -18.85 1.72
C VAL A 64 -1.51 -19.28 1.25
N THR A 65 -2.52 -19.11 2.11
CA THR A 65 -3.89 -19.44 1.74
C THR A 65 -4.43 -18.41 0.74
N ALA A 66 -5.34 -18.85 -0.13
CA ALA A 66 -5.92 -17.98 -1.15
C ALA A 66 -6.57 -16.72 -0.56
N SER A 67 -7.15 -16.81 0.64
CA SER A 67 -7.79 -15.68 1.33
C SER A 67 -6.83 -14.49 1.55
N TYR A 68 -5.56 -14.74 1.89
CA TYR A 68 -4.59 -13.64 2.06
C TYR A 68 -4.26 -12.95 0.73
N VAL A 69 -4.22 -13.70 -0.37
CA VAL A 69 -4.00 -13.13 -1.70
C VAL A 69 -5.20 -12.32 -2.15
N LEU A 70 -6.43 -12.82 -1.90
CA LEU A 70 -7.66 -12.13 -2.24
C LEU A 70 -7.82 -10.82 -1.48
N ILE A 71 -7.48 -10.79 -0.18
CA ILE A 71 -7.44 -9.56 0.60
C ILE A 71 -6.44 -8.56 0.00
N ALA A 72 -5.23 -9.00 -0.36
CA ALA A 72 -4.20 -8.14 -0.93
C ALA A 72 -4.61 -7.55 -2.29
N VAL A 73 -5.20 -8.36 -3.17
CA VAL A 73 -5.69 -7.90 -4.48
C VAL A 73 -6.90 -6.98 -4.33
N CYS A 74 -7.84 -7.29 -3.43
CA CYS A 74 -8.97 -6.42 -3.13
C CYS A 74 -8.51 -5.05 -2.60
N PHE A 75 -7.50 -5.03 -1.72
CA PHE A 75 -6.90 -3.80 -1.22
C PHE A 75 -6.22 -3.00 -2.34
N MET A 76 -5.44 -3.65 -3.19
CA MET A 76 -4.78 -3.01 -4.34
C MET A 76 -5.78 -2.34 -5.29
N ILE A 77 -6.87 -3.04 -5.63
CA ILE A 77 -7.91 -2.49 -6.49
C ILE A 77 -8.60 -1.33 -5.78
N PHE A 78 -9.05 -1.51 -4.54
CA PHE A 78 -9.75 -0.46 -3.80
C PHE A 78 -8.90 0.82 -3.62
N ASP A 79 -7.57 0.68 -3.44
CA ASP A 79 -6.64 1.80 -3.34
C ASP A 79 -6.56 2.63 -4.64
N VAL A 80 -6.45 1.97 -5.79
CA VAL A 80 -6.46 2.64 -7.11
C VAL A 80 -7.80 3.32 -7.36
N GLU A 81 -8.90 2.68 -6.99
CA GLU A 81 -10.25 3.20 -7.25
C GLU A 81 -10.56 4.40 -6.33
N ALA A 82 -10.01 4.42 -5.11
CA ALA A 82 -10.04 5.60 -4.24
C ALA A 82 -9.24 6.78 -4.83
N ALA A 83 -8.08 6.52 -5.46
CA ALA A 83 -7.31 7.54 -6.15
C ALA A 83 -8.09 8.16 -7.34
N LEU A 84 -8.85 7.33 -8.07
CA LEU A 84 -9.74 7.80 -9.15
C LEU A 84 -10.86 8.70 -8.62
N LEU A 85 -11.49 8.33 -7.50
CA LEU A 85 -12.49 9.17 -6.84
C LEU A 85 -11.90 10.49 -6.34
N PHE A 86 -10.66 10.47 -5.84
CA PHE A 86 -9.96 11.67 -5.41
C PHE A 86 -9.68 12.62 -6.59
N ALA A 87 -9.20 12.08 -7.72
CA ALA A 87 -8.99 12.86 -8.94
C ALA A 87 -10.31 13.47 -9.46
N TRP A 88 -11.38 12.67 -9.47
CA TRP A 88 -12.72 13.16 -9.80
C TRP A 88 -13.19 14.26 -8.84
N ALA A 89 -12.97 14.12 -7.53
CA ALA A 89 -13.37 15.11 -6.53
C ALA A 89 -12.72 16.48 -6.79
N GLY A 90 -11.47 16.51 -7.27
CA GLY A 90 -10.79 17.74 -7.70
C GLY A 90 -11.48 18.45 -8.87
N ALA A 91 -12.04 17.68 -9.81
CA ALA A 91 -12.75 18.19 -10.99
C ALA A 91 -14.29 18.25 -10.82
N ALA A 92 -14.83 17.88 -9.65
CA ALA A 92 -16.27 17.64 -9.48
C ALA A 92 -17.15 18.85 -9.82
N ARG A 93 -16.62 20.06 -9.63
CA ARG A 93 -17.32 21.31 -9.97
C ARG A 93 -17.42 21.56 -11.48
N GLU A 94 -16.46 21.09 -12.26
CA GLU A 94 -16.40 21.27 -13.71
C GLU A 94 -17.26 20.23 -14.43
N VAL A 95 -17.24 18.99 -13.95
CA VAL A 95 -18.00 17.88 -14.54
C VAL A 95 -19.49 17.93 -14.14
N GLY A 96 -19.81 18.50 -12.98
CA GLY A 96 -21.20 18.73 -12.54
C GLY A 96 -22.00 17.45 -12.33
N ARG A 97 -23.33 17.50 -12.57
CA ARG A 97 -24.27 16.39 -12.36
C ARG A 97 -23.91 15.08 -13.07
N PRO A 98 -23.48 15.05 -14.36
CA PRO A 98 -23.11 13.79 -15.00
C PRO A 98 -21.89 13.15 -14.32
N GLY A 99 -20.94 13.95 -13.84
CA GLY A 99 -19.80 13.47 -13.06
C GLY A 99 -20.24 12.83 -11.74
N LEU A 100 -21.20 13.44 -11.05
CA LEU A 100 -21.76 12.88 -9.82
C LEU A 100 -22.44 11.53 -10.04
N VAL A 101 -23.19 11.36 -11.12
CA VAL A 101 -23.81 10.07 -11.47
C VAL A 101 -22.73 9.02 -11.75
N ALA A 102 -21.71 9.37 -12.54
CA ALA A 102 -20.60 8.47 -12.84
C ALA A 102 -19.86 8.02 -11.57
N ALA A 103 -19.51 8.96 -10.67
CA ALA A 103 -18.85 8.65 -9.41
C ALA A 103 -19.73 7.79 -8.48
N THR A 104 -21.05 8.04 -8.46
CA THR A 104 -21.99 7.24 -7.68
C THR A 104 -22.07 5.81 -8.19
N VAL A 105 -22.21 5.62 -9.50
CA VAL A 105 -22.24 4.27 -10.12
C VAL A 105 -20.94 3.53 -9.83
N PHE A 106 -19.80 4.22 -9.92
CA PHE A 106 -18.50 3.66 -9.61
C PHE A 106 -18.38 3.19 -8.15
N VAL A 107 -18.83 4.00 -7.19
CA VAL A 107 -18.87 3.60 -5.77
C VAL A 107 -19.80 2.40 -5.55
N VAL A 108 -20.95 2.36 -6.20
CA VAL A 108 -21.88 1.21 -6.10
C VAL A 108 -21.23 -0.07 -6.63
N LEU A 109 -20.46 0.00 -7.71
CA LEU A 109 -19.72 -1.15 -8.23
C LEU A 109 -18.65 -1.65 -7.24
N LEU A 110 -17.92 -0.74 -6.57
CA LEU A 110 -16.97 -1.10 -5.51
C LEU A 110 -17.65 -1.83 -4.36
N LEU A 111 -18.79 -1.29 -3.89
CA LEU A 111 -19.55 -1.91 -2.81
C LEU A 111 -20.13 -3.27 -3.21
N ALA A 112 -20.59 -3.43 -4.45
CA ALA A 112 -21.08 -4.71 -4.96
C ALA A 112 -19.97 -5.77 -5.04
N ALA A 113 -18.79 -5.38 -5.54
CA ALA A 113 -17.62 -6.27 -5.58
C ALA A 113 -17.17 -6.69 -4.17
N LEU A 114 -17.12 -5.74 -3.22
CA LEU A 114 -16.80 -6.02 -1.83
C LEU A 114 -17.84 -6.93 -1.17
N ALA A 115 -19.13 -6.68 -1.39
CA ALA A 115 -20.21 -7.49 -0.86
C ALA A 115 -20.16 -8.93 -1.41
N TYR A 116 -19.85 -9.10 -2.70
CA TYR A 116 -19.64 -10.42 -3.30
C TYR A 116 -18.48 -11.17 -2.63
N LEU A 117 -17.33 -10.51 -2.50
CA LEU A 117 -16.13 -11.12 -1.92
C LEU A 117 -16.32 -11.46 -0.43
N TRP A 118 -17.09 -10.65 0.28
CA TRP A 118 -17.47 -10.94 1.66
C TRP A 118 -18.40 -12.15 1.74
N ALA A 119 -19.41 -12.24 0.88
CA ALA A 119 -20.33 -13.39 0.84
C ALA A 119 -19.63 -14.70 0.48
N ASP A 120 -18.59 -14.66 -0.36
CA ASP A 120 -17.76 -15.82 -0.73
C ASP A 120 -16.84 -16.32 0.40
N GLY A 121 -16.73 -15.56 1.50
CA GLY A 121 -15.85 -15.91 2.63
C GLY A 121 -14.36 -15.66 2.34
N ALA A 122 -14.02 -15.02 1.22
CA ALA A 122 -12.65 -14.68 0.86
C ALA A 122 -11.97 -13.70 1.84
N LEU A 123 -12.76 -12.99 2.64
CA LEU A 123 -12.31 -12.11 3.73
C LEU A 123 -12.24 -12.81 5.10
N ASP A 124 -12.63 -14.09 5.20
CA ASP A 124 -12.56 -14.82 6.47
C ASP A 124 -11.13 -15.28 6.74
N THR A 125 -10.52 -14.70 7.78
CA THR A 125 -9.15 -15.02 8.23
C THR A 125 -9.14 -15.99 9.42
N GLY A 126 -10.26 -16.61 9.74
CA GLY A 126 -10.33 -17.66 10.76
C GLY A 126 -9.66 -18.95 10.29
N PRO A 127 -8.97 -19.71 11.17
CA PRO A 127 -8.56 -21.06 10.81
C PRO A 127 -9.82 -21.88 10.54
N ASP A 128 -9.97 -22.36 9.30
CA ASP A 128 -11.00 -23.33 8.95
C ASP A 128 -10.85 -24.52 9.88
N ARG A 129 -11.68 -24.57 10.92
CA ARG A 129 -11.90 -25.77 11.71
C ARG A 129 -12.69 -26.71 10.83
N HIS A 130 -12.02 -27.30 9.85
CA HIS A 130 -12.50 -28.49 9.19
C HIS A 130 -12.74 -29.51 10.29
N LYS A 131 -13.99 -29.64 10.74
CA LYS A 131 -14.43 -30.71 11.61
C LYS A 131 -14.10 -31.99 10.86
N LYS A 132 -13.00 -32.65 11.25
CA LYS A 132 -12.77 -34.05 10.89
C LYS A 132 -14.04 -34.78 11.31
N ARG A 133 -14.88 -35.15 10.34
CA ARG A 133 -15.89 -36.18 10.54
C ARG A 133 -15.10 -37.43 10.90
N ARG A 134 -14.95 -37.66 12.20
CA ARG A 134 -14.75 -38.99 12.73
C ARG A 134 -16.02 -39.75 12.38
N THR A 135 -15.86 -40.75 11.53
CA THR A 135 -16.77 -41.89 11.49
C THR A 135 -15.89 -43.15 11.43
N PRO A 136 -16.39 -44.23 12.07
CA PRO A 136 -15.61 -45.18 12.87
C PRO A 136 -14.71 -46.13 12.09
#